data_AF-A0A4V6NMT2-F1
#
_entry.id   AF-A0A4V6NMT2-F1
#
_cell.length_a   1.000
_cell.length_b   1.000
_cell.length_c   1.000
_cell.angle_alpha   90.00
_cell.angle_beta   90.00
_cell.angle_gamma   90.00
#
_symmetry.space_group_name_H-M   'P 1'
#
loop_
_entity.id
_entity.type
_entity.pdbx_description
1 polymer ?
#
loop_
_entity_poly.entity_id
_entity_poly.type
_entity_poly.pdbx_seq_one_letter_code
_entity_poly.pdbx_strand_id
1 'polypeptide(L)'
;MNDVSTSISSPALRMGDAAPDFEARSTQGPVRLSDFKGRWLVFFSHPADFTPVCTTEFVALAKAHDRFAALDCALLGLSVDSLYAHLAWSRAIRELFSVDIPFPVIEDPSMLVGRAYGMIDEAPEDSAGVRASYFIDPEGVIRAITHYPLTIGRSVDEMVRMVAALQATYSGEKLAPADWQPGQPENTGNKVRHFLACLTDIKVCQSC
;
A
#
# COMPACT_ATOMS: atom_id res chain seq x y z
N MET A 1 -20.32 3.61 -28.68
CA MET A 1 -19.28 4.65 -28.62
C MET A 1 -19.19 5.05 -27.16
N ASN A 2 -18.10 4.73 -26.48
CA ASN A 2 -17.90 5.18 -25.11
C ASN A 2 -17.24 6.56 -25.21
N ASP A 3 -18.05 7.59 -25.01
CA ASP A 3 -17.59 8.96 -24.92
C ASP A 3 -17.07 9.18 -23.49
N VAL A 4 -15.75 9.23 -23.34
CA VAL A 4 -15.11 9.54 -22.06
C VAL A 4 -14.71 11.01 -22.11
N SER A 5 -15.57 11.87 -21.55
CA SER A 5 -15.28 13.28 -21.31
C SER A 5 -14.08 13.38 -20.37
N THR A 6 -12.91 13.68 -20.93
CA THR A 6 -11.66 13.71 -20.18
C THR A 6 -11.41 15.15 -19.71
N SER A 7 -11.76 15.47 -18.46
CA SER A 7 -11.14 16.61 -17.77
C SER A 7 -9.73 16.19 -17.35
N ILE A 8 -8.72 16.87 -17.87
CA ILE A 8 -7.31 16.53 -17.66
C ILE A 8 -6.93 16.91 -16.23
N SER A 9 -6.99 15.96 -15.29
CA SER A 9 -6.19 16.01 -14.06
C SER A 9 -4.83 15.35 -14.32
N SER A 10 -3.83 15.68 -13.48
CA SER A 10 -2.51 15.05 -13.50
C SER A 10 -2.64 13.53 -13.61
N PRO A 11 -1.80 12.84 -14.42
CA PRO A 11 -1.97 11.41 -14.66
C PRO A 11 -1.85 10.65 -13.34
N ALA A 12 -2.93 9.97 -12.95
CA ALA A 12 -2.95 9.12 -11.76
C ALA A 12 -1.84 8.06 -11.84
N LEU A 13 -1.09 7.90 -10.75
CA LEU A 13 -0.03 6.88 -10.63
C LEU A 13 -0.60 5.48 -10.91
N ARG A 14 0.20 4.67 -11.59
CA ARG A 14 -0.14 3.31 -11.99
C ARG A 14 0.87 2.32 -11.43
N MET A 15 0.47 1.06 -11.42
CA MET A 15 1.43 -0.03 -11.23
C MET A 15 2.50 0.03 -12.32
N GLY A 16 3.76 -0.11 -11.93
CA GLY A 16 4.93 0.00 -12.80
C GLY A 16 5.56 1.39 -12.83
N ASP A 17 4.88 2.42 -12.31
CA ASP A 17 5.47 3.75 -12.20
C ASP A 17 6.48 3.81 -11.05
N ALA A 18 7.51 4.64 -11.22
CA ALA A 18 8.40 5.00 -10.12
C ALA A 18 7.63 5.82 -9.08
N ALA A 19 7.75 5.46 -7.81
CA ALA A 19 7.11 6.18 -6.71
C ALA A 19 7.72 7.59 -6.59
N PRO A 20 6.92 8.69 -6.61
CA PRO A 20 7.44 10.05 -6.49
C PRO A 20 8.20 10.25 -5.18
N ASP A 21 9.48 10.63 -5.26
CA ASP A 21 10.29 10.92 -4.07
C ASP A 21 9.79 12.17 -3.35
N PHE A 22 9.93 12.19 -2.03
CA PHE A 22 9.60 13.32 -1.18
C PHE A 22 10.49 13.34 0.05
N GLU A 23 10.51 14.47 0.74
CA GLU A 23 11.10 14.62 2.08
C GLU A 23 10.04 15.23 3.00
N ALA A 24 9.79 14.58 4.14
CA ALA A 24 8.76 15.00 5.08
C ALA A 24 9.21 14.78 6.53
N ARG A 25 8.63 15.57 7.44
CA ARG A 25 8.81 15.35 8.88
C ARG A 25 7.89 14.22 9.32
N SER A 26 8.38 13.34 10.18
CA SER A 26 7.60 12.25 10.74
C SER A 26 7.71 12.15 12.27
N THR A 27 6.84 11.34 12.86
CA THR A 27 6.88 10.96 14.29
C THR A 27 8.19 10.32 14.74
N GLN A 28 9.02 9.83 13.82
CA GLN A 28 10.31 9.22 14.11
C GLN A 28 11.50 10.00 13.50
N GLY A 29 11.30 11.27 13.17
CA GLY A 29 12.31 12.14 12.55
C GLY A 29 12.04 12.41 11.07
N PRO A 30 12.88 13.19 10.38
CA PRO A 30 12.76 13.40 8.94
C PRO A 30 12.88 12.09 8.17
N VAL A 31 12.08 11.93 7.12
CA VAL A 31 12.06 10.74 6.25
C VAL A 31 12.06 11.19 4.81
N ARG A 32 12.87 10.53 3.98
CA ARG A 32 12.77 10.59 2.52
C ARG A 32 12.25 9.26 2.00
N LEU A 33 11.43 9.27 0.95
CA LEU A 33 10.99 8.01 0.35
C LEU A 33 12.20 7.19 -0.15
N SER A 34 13.20 7.88 -0.70
CA SER A 34 14.47 7.28 -1.12
C SER A 34 15.26 6.55 -0.02
N ASP A 35 15.00 6.81 1.26
CA ASP A 35 15.64 6.10 2.39
C ASP A 35 15.19 4.63 2.48
N PHE A 36 14.05 4.28 1.85
CA PHE A 36 13.52 2.91 1.82
C PHE A 36 14.06 2.06 0.66
N LYS A 37 14.93 2.62 -0.21
CA LYS A 37 15.54 1.85 -1.31
C LYS A 37 16.29 0.63 -0.77
N GLY A 38 16.18 -0.47 -1.49
CA GLY A 38 16.71 -1.77 -1.07
C GLY A 38 15.77 -2.58 -0.17
N ARG A 39 14.61 -2.03 0.20
CA ARG A 39 13.60 -2.68 1.05
C ARG A 39 12.19 -2.47 0.50
N TRP A 40 11.28 -3.41 0.75
CA TRP A 40 9.86 -3.21 0.43
C TRP A 40 9.23 -2.15 1.34
N LEU A 41 8.28 -1.39 0.81
CA LEU A 41 7.56 -0.36 1.56
C LEU A 41 6.05 -0.47 1.29
N VAL A 42 5.26 -0.47 2.35
CA VAL A 42 3.84 -0.13 2.27
C VAL A 42 3.66 1.31 2.73
N PHE A 43 3.43 2.20 1.77
CA PHE A 43 3.14 3.61 2.01
C PHE A 43 1.63 3.83 1.96
N PHE A 44 1.03 4.32 3.04
CA PHE A 44 -0.42 4.35 3.17
C PHE A 44 -0.93 5.64 3.81
N SER A 45 -2.07 6.12 3.32
CA SER A 45 -2.75 7.29 3.89
C SER A 45 -3.82 6.89 4.89
N HIS A 46 -4.18 7.81 5.77
CA HIS A 46 -5.44 7.80 6.51
C HIS A 46 -6.09 9.20 6.49
N PRO A 47 -7.43 9.29 6.56
CA PRO A 47 -8.13 10.57 6.43
C PRO A 47 -7.76 11.62 7.48
N ALA A 48 -7.74 11.24 8.75
CA ALA A 48 -7.46 12.14 9.87
C ALA A 48 -7.13 11.38 11.16
N ASP A 49 -6.25 11.97 11.96
CA ASP A 49 -5.99 11.59 13.34
C ASP A 49 -7.26 11.70 14.21
N PHE A 50 -7.29 11.02 15.35
CA PHE A 50 -8.42 11.03 16.30
C PHE A 50 -9.77 10.59 15.72
N THR A 51 -9.77 9.84 14.63
CA THR A 51 -10.98 9.22 14.07
C THR A 51 -11.02 7.71 14.34
N PRO A 52 -12.22 7.11 14.52
CA PRO A 52 -12.33 5.75 15.03
C PRO A 52 -11.77 4.69 14.07
N VAL A 53 -12.10 4.75 12.77
CA VAL A 53 -11.62 3.76 11.80
C VAL A 53 -10.10 3.84 11.65
N CYS A 54 -9.52 5.03 11.51
CA CYS A 54 -8.06 5.21 11.44
C CYS A 54 -7.36 4.66 12.69
N THR A 55 -7.95 4.89 13.87
CA THR A 55 -7.41 4.36 15.13
C THR A 55 -7.38 2.84 15.13
N THR A 56 -8.46 2.19 14.66
CA THR A 56 -8.48 0.72 14.55
C THR A 56 -7.45 0.19 13.54
N GLU A 57 -7.24 0.87 12.41
CA GLU A 57 -6.24 0.48 11.41
C GLU A 57 -4.82 0.59 11.97
N PHE A 58 -4.49 1.70 12.63
CA PHE A 58 -3.15 1.91 13.21
C PHE A 58 -2.84 0.91 14.31
N VAL A 59 -3.80 0.60 15.18
CA VAL A 59 -3.65 -0.45 16.20
C VAL A 59 -3.43 -1.82 15.56
N ALA A 60 -4.17 -2.15 14.50
CA ALA A 60 -4.02 -3.42 13.80
C ALA A 60 -2.67 -3.53 13.06
N LEU A 61 -2.24 -2.45 12.39
CA LEU A 61 -0.94 -2.38 11.71
C LEU A 61 0.22 -2.46 12.70
N ALA A 62 0.13 -1.78 13.85
CA ALA A 62 1.14 -1.86 14.90
C ALA A 62 1.28 -3.29 15.44
N LYS A 63 0.16 -4.00 15.68
CA LYS A 63 0.18 -5.41 16.09
C LYS A 63 0.72 -6.36 15.02
N ALA A 64 0.56 -6.01 13.74
CA ALA A 64 1.07 -6.80 12.62
C ALA A 64 2.48 -6.39 12.17
N HIS A 65 3.09 -5.38 12.80
CA HIS A 65 4.37 -4.81 12.37
C HIS A 65 5.46 -5.87 12.22
N ASP A 66 5.56 -6.81 13.17
CA ASP A 66 6.56 -7.88 13.12
C ASP A 66 6.38 -8.82 11.91
N ARG A 67 5.15 -8.97 11.40
CA ARG A 67 4.88 -9.75 10.18
C ARG A 67 5.38 -9.02 8.93
N PHE A 68 5.27 -7.69 8.88
CA PHE A 68 5.88 -6.90 7.81
C PHE A 68 7.41 -6.91 7.92
N ALA A 69 7.95 -6.78 9.13
CA ALA A 69 9.40 -6.86 9.37
C ALA A 69 9.98 -8.22 8.97
N ALA A 70 9.28 -9.32 9.24
CA ALA A 70 9.68 -10.67 8.81
C ALA A 70 9.71 -10.84 7.28
N LEU A 71 8.98 -9.99 6.55
CA LEU A 71 9.00 -9.90 5.09
C LEU A 71 9.99 -8.83 4.60
N ASP A 72 10.87 -8.28 5.45
CA ASP A 72 11.71 -7.13 5.10
C ASP A 72 10.91 -5.99 4.44
N CYS A 73 9.75 -5.67 5.02
CA CYS A 73 8.85 -4.64 4.54
C CYS A 73 8.65 -3.57 5.61
N ALA A 74 8.84 -2.31 5.24
CA ALA A 74 8.60 -1.15 6.09
C ALA A 74 7.17 -0.64 5.93
N LEU A 75 6.68 0.07 6.95
CA LEU A 75 5.40 0.78 6.94
C LEU A 75 5.68 2.28 7.02
N LEU A 76 4.92 3.08 6.28
CA LEU A 76 4.95 4.55 6.35
C LEU A 76 3.52 5.09 6.25
N GLY A 77 3.07 5.78 7.29
CA GLY A 77 1.76 6.42 7.33
C GLY A 77 1.79 7.87 6.86
N LEU A 78 0.67 8.38 6.36
CA LEU A 78 0.47 9.77 5.93
C LEU A 78 -0.94 10.25 6.31
N SER A 79 -1.05 11.46 6.85
CA SER A 79 -2.25 12.28 6.70
C SER A 79 -1.91 13.76 6.58
N VAL A 80 -2.94 14.59 6.37
CA VAL A 80 -2.81 16.06 6.30
C VAL A 80 -2.63 16.71 7.67
N ASP A 81 -2.71 15.94 8.75
CA ASP A 81 -2.55 16.44 10.11
C ASP A 81 -1.10 16.88 10.37
N SER A 82 -0.92 17.75 11.36
CA SER A 82 0.41 18.17 11.80
C SER A 82 1.14 17.08 12.59
N LEU A 83 2.46 17.15 12.64
CA LEU A 83 3.31 16.27 13.45
C LEU A 83 2.90 16.25 14.93
N TYR A 84 2.48 17.40 15.46
CA TYR A 84 2.04 17.49 16.85
C TYR A 84 0.75 16.69 17.09
N ALA A 85 -0.16 16.67 16.11
CA ALA A 85 -1.36 15.84 16.15
C ALA A 85 -0.98 14.36 16.12
N HIS A 86 -0.08 13.94 15.23
CA HIS A 86 0.38 12.55 15.18
C HIS A 86 1.00 12.08 16.49
N LEU A 87 1.84 12.91 17.12
CA LEU A 87 2.48 12.58 18.39
C LEU A 87 1.45 12.49 19.53
N ALA A 88 0.48 13.41 19.57
CA ALA A 88 -0.60 13.38 20.55
C ALA A 88 -1.50 12.15 20.35
N TRP A 89 -1.85 11.84 19.10
CA TRP A 89 -2.68 10.70 18.75
C TRP A 89 -1.99 9.36 19.04
N SER A 90 -0.70 9.25 18.73
CA SER A 90 0.11 8.07 19.06
C SER A 90 0.15 7.82 20.57
N ARG A 91 0.27 8.89 21.39
CA ARG A 91 0.18 8.79 22.86
C ARG A 91 -1.20 8.33 23.30
N ALA A 92 -2.26 8.89 22.74
CA ALA A 92 -3.63 8.47 23.05
C ALA A 92 -3.87 6.99 22.68
N ILE A 93 -3.35 6.52 21.55
CA ILE A 93 -3.42 5.10 21.18
C ILE A 93 -2.72 4.23 22.22
N ARG A 94 -1.51 4.63 22.65
CA ARG A 94 -0.78 3.91 23.69
C ARG A 94 -1.56 3.85 25.00
N GLU A 95 -2.12 4.97 25.45
CA GLU A 95 -2.87 5.03 26.70
C GLU A 95 -4.17 4.21 26.66
N LEU A 96 -4.91 4.25 25.55
CA LEU A 96 -6.21 3.60 25.42
C LEU A 96 -6.13 2.12 25.03
N PHE A 97 -5.14 1.75 24.22
CA PHE A 97 -5.03 0.41 23.63
C PHE A 97 -3.79 -0.36 24.07
N SER A 98 -2.88 0.26 24.85
CA SER A 98 -1.61 -0.34 25.25
C SER A 98 -0.75 -0.79 24.06
N VAL A 99 -0.77 0.01 22.98
CA VAL A 99 -0.04 -0.24 21.74
C VAL A 99 0.77 0.99 21.37
N ASP A 100 2.08 0.84 21.17
CA ASP A 100 2.92 1.86 20.55
C ASP A 100 2.85 1.75 19.02
N ILE A 101 2.94 2.87 18.31
CA ILE A 101 3.01 2.88 16.83
C ILE A 101 4.48 2.76 16.41
N PRO A 102 4.91 1.60 15.85
CA PRO A 102 6.33 1.32 15.66
C PRO A 102 6.90 1.87 14.35
N PHE A 103 6.07 2.50 13.51
CA PHE A 103 6.46 3.04 12.21
C PHE A 103 6.25 4.57 12.12
N PRO A 104 6.98 5.25 11.22
CA PRO A 104 6.82 6.68 11.01
C PRO A 104 5.46 7.05 10.42
N VAL A 105 4.94 8.20 10.83
CA VAL A 105 3.77 8.87 10.26
C VAL A 105 4.22 10.27 9.83
N ILE A 106 4.14 10.56 8.53
CA ILE A 106 4.54 11.85 7.98
C ILE A 106 3.37 12.83 7.98
N GLU A 107 3.68 14.09 8.32
CA GLU A 107 2.74 15.20 8.20
C GLU A 107 2.71 15.71 6.75
N ASP A 108 1.53 15.94 6.19
CA ASP A 108 1.37 16.67 4.92
C ASP A 108 0.25 17.74 4.95
N PRO A 109 0.38 18.79 5.79
CA PRO A 109 -0.58 19.91 5.78
C PRO A 109 -0.67 20.63 4.42
N SER A 110 0.36 20.50 3.59
CA SER A 110 0.43 21.09 2.25
C SER A 110 -0.34 20.29 1.18
N MET A 111 -0.70 19.05 1.49
CA MET A 111 -1.32 18.07 0.58
C MET A 111 -0.45 17.74 -0.65
N LEU A 112 0.83 18.10 -0.66
CA LEU A 112 1.70 17.93 -1.83
C LEU A 112 2.02 16.45 -2.05
N VAL A 113 2.31 15.71 -0.98
CA VAL A 113 2.58 14.27 -1.06
C VAL A 113 1.28 13.54 -1.37
N GLY A 114 0.20 13.88 -0.67
CA GLY A 114 -1.12 13.30 -0.89
C GLY A 114 -1.61 13.47 -2.34
N ARG A 115 -1.47 14.67 -2.93
CA ARG A 115 -1.83 14.91 -4.34
C ARG A 115 -0.89 14.20 -5.32
N ALA A 116 0.42 14.20 -5.07
CA ALA A 116 1.38 13.49 -5.92
C ALA A 116 1.09 11.98 -6.01
N TYR A 117 0.53 11.41 -4.95
CA TYR A 117 0.10 10.02 -4.89
C TYR A 117 -1.40 9.83 -5.12
N GLY A 118 -2.17 10.85 -5.53
CA GLY A 118 -3.62 10.75 -5.72
C GLY A 118 -4.38 10.23 -4.49
N MET A 119 -3.82 10.41 -3.29
CA MET A 119 -4.41 10.01 -2.01
C MET A 119 -5.42 11.06 -1.49
N ILE A 120 -5.43 12.25 -2.09
CA ILE A 120 -6.33 13.36 -1.80
C ILE A 120 -6.98 13.75 -3.12
N ASP A 121 -8.29 14.00 -3.11
CA ASP A 121 -9.00 14.42 -4.31
C ASP A 121 -8.53 15.83 -4.75
N GLU A 122 -8.62 16.11 -6.04
CA GLU A 122 -8.19 17.39 -6.59
C GLU A 122 -9.13 18.53 -6.20
N ALA A 123 -10.33 18.19 -5.71
CA ALA A 123 -11.33 19.15 -5.25
C ALA A 123 -10.78 20.06 -4.13
N PRO A 124 -10.85 21.39 -4.26
CA PRO A 124 -10.25 22.34 -3.31
C PRO A 124 -10.77 22.25 -1.87
N GLU A 125 -11.93 21.64 -1.67
CA GLU A 125 -12.65 21.63 -0.39
C GLU A 125 -12.51 20.31 0.36
N ASP A 126 -12.01 19.23 -0.27
CA ASP A 126 -11.91 17.93 0.36
C ASP A 126 -10.47 17.61 0.78
N SER A 127 -10.19 17.84 2.05
CA SER A 127 -8.94 17.42 2.70
C SER A 127 -8.99 15.98 3.20
N ALA A 128 -10.16 15.33 3.16
CA ALA A 128 -10.30 13.95 3.61
C ALA A 128 -9.72 13.02 2.54
N GLY A 129 -8.47 12.60 2.75
CA GLY A 129 -7.81 11.65 1.87
C GLY A 129 -8.56 10.31 1.81
N VAL A 130 -8.54 9.67 0.64
CA VAL A 130 -8.96 8.27 0.49
C VAL A 130 -8.00 7.36 1.28
N ARG A 131 -8.45 6.20 1.75
CA ARG A 131 -7.58 5.20 2.40
C ARG A 131 -6.82 4.45 1.31
N ALA A 132 -5.73 5.05 0.83
CA ALA A 132 -4.87 4.48 -0.19
C ALA A 132 -3.69 3.74 0.43
N SER A 133 -3.25 2.66 -0.21
CA SER A 133 -2.00 1.97 0.12
C SER A 133 -1.23 1.65 -1.15
N TYR A 134 0.05 2.01 -1.16
CA TYR A 134 1.02 1.74 -2.22
C TYR A 134 2.01 0.69 -1.74
N PHE A 135 2.16 -0.37 -2.51
CA PHE A 135 3.15 -1.42 -2.26
C PHE A 135 4.32 -1.16 -3.20
N ILE A 136 5.43 -0.69 -2.65
CA ILE A 136 6.61 -0.21 -3.38
C ILE A 136 7.73 -1.23 -3.19
N ASP A 137 8.36 -1.62 -4.29
CA ASP A 137 9.48 -2.58 -4.27
C ASP A 137 10.83 -1.93 -3.93
N PRO A 138 11.89 -2.72 -3.69
CA PRO A 138 13.22 -2.21 -3.32
C PRO A 138 13.83 -1.19 -4.30
N GLU A 139 13.40 -1.20 -5.56
CA GLU A 139 13.83 -0.31 -6.62
C GLU A 139 13.05 1.01 -6.64
N GLY A 140 12.01 1.13 -5.82
CA GLY A 140 11.13 2.29 -5.74
C GLY A 140 10.00 2.27 -6.77
N VAL A 141 9.61 1.09 -7.27
CA VAL A 141 8.53 0.93 -8.26
C VAL A 141 7.24 0.48 -7.57
N ILE A 142 6.12 1.06 -7.99
CA ILE A 142 4.79 0.73 -7.46
C ILE A 142 4.33 -0.62 -8.04
N ARG A 143 4.06 -1.59 -7.17
CA ARG A 143 3.67 -2.97 -7.54
C ARG A 143 2.21 -3.29 -7.30
N ALA A 144 1.57 -2.60 -6.37
CA ALA A 144 0.14 -2.66 -6.17
C ALA A 144 -0.36 -1.36 -5.54
N ILE A 145 -1.63 -1.05 -5.79
CA ILE A 145 -2.33 0.09 -5.20
C ILE A 145 -3.70 -0.40 -4.74
N THR A 146 -4.09 -0.08 -3.51
CA THR A 146 -5.45 -0.32 -3.01
C THR A 146 -6.09 0.98 -2.54
N HIS A 147 -7.39 1.13 -2.79
CA HIS A 147 -8.18 2.30 -2.37
C HIS A 147 -9.42 1.83 -1.63
N TYR A 148 -9.59 2.32 -0.42
CA TYR A 148 -10.77 2.11 0.40
C TYR A 148 -11.50 3.44 0.64
N PRO A 149 -12.83 3.45 0.67
CA PRO A 149 -13.57 4.64 1.06
C PRO A 149 -13.34 4.95 2.55
N LEU A 150 -13.66 6.18 2.95
CA LEU A 150 -13.52 6.64 4.34
C LEU A 150 -14.21 5.71 5.36
N THR A 151 -15.32 5.09 4.94
CA THR A 151 -16.23 4.28 5.76
C THR A 151 -15.77 2.84 5.98
N ILE A 152 -14.76 2.35 5.26
CA ILE A 152 -14.32 0.95 5.33
C ILE A 152 -12.83 0.90 5.72
N GLY A 153 -12.51 0.22 6.83
CA GLY A 153 -11.13 -0.06 7.21
C GLY A 153 -10.50 -1.16 6.34
N ARG A 154 -9.20 -1.04 6.09
CA ARG A 154 -8.40 -2.01 5.34
C ARG A 154 -8.23 -3.32 6.09
N SER A 155 -8.08 -4.40 5.33
CA SER A 155 -7.65 -5.70 5.88
C SER A 155 -6.13 -5.72 5.99
N VAL A 156 -5.61 -5.69 7.23
CA VAL A 156 -4.16 -5.79 7.49
C VAL A 156 -3.61 -7.15 7.07
N ASP A 157 -4.40 -8.22 7.21
CA ASP A 157 -4.01 -9.55 6.74
C ASP A 157 -3.84 -9.59 5.22
N GLU A 158 -4.71 -8.90 4.49
CA GLU A 158 -4.55 -8.79 3.04
C GLU A 158 -3.32 -7.96 2.66
N MET A 159 -3.00 -6.90 3.41
CA MET A 159 -1.77 -6.15 3.19
C MET A 159 -0.53 -7.03 3.37
N VAL A 160 -0.47 -7.83 4.44
CA VAL A 160 0.64 -8.78 4.67
C VAL A 160 0.69 -9.84 3.56
N ARG A 161 -0.45 -10.42 3.19
CA ARG A 161 -0.55 -11.42 2.11
C ARG A 161 -0.08 -10.84 0.77
N MET A 162 -0.45 -9.61 0.47
CA MET A 162 -0.06 -8.90 -0.76
C MET A 162 1.47 -8.72 -0.82
N VAL A 163 2.10 -8.24 0.26
CA VAL A 163 3.57 -8.12 0.31
C VAL A 163 4.23 -9.48 0.07
N ALA A 164 3.78 -10.53 0.77
CA ALA A 164 4.33 -11.87 0.62
C ALA A 164 4.16 -12.43 -0.81
N ALA A 165 2.99 -12.21 -1.44
CA ALA A 165 2.73 -12.64 -2.81
C ALA A 165 3.59 -11.87 -3.82
N LEU A 166 3.72 -10.56 -3.65
CA LEU A 166 4.57 -9.72 -4.50
C LEU A 166 6.03 -10.15 -4.42
N GLN A 167 6.53 -10.51 -3.23
CA GLN A 167 7.88 -11.04 -3.04
C GLN A 167 8.05 -12.43 -3.66
N ALA A 168 7.11 -13.35 -3.41
CA ALA A 168 7.17 -14.71 -3.93
C ALA A 168 7.15 -14.75 -5.47
N THR A 169 6.52 -13.76 -6.10
CA THR A 169 6.38 -13.64 -7.56
C THR A 169 7.32 -12.60 -8.17
N TYR A 170 8.21 -11.99 -7.38
CA TYR A 170 9.03 -10.85 -7.79
C TYR A 170 9.94 -11.18 -8.99
N SER A 171 10.47 -12.40 -9.08
CA SER A 171 11.29 -12.86 -10.22
C SER A 171 10.50 -13.05 -11.53
N GLY A 172 9.16 -13.09 -11.47
CA GLY A 172 8.29 -13.37 -12.61
C GLY A 172 8.18 -14.85 -13.00
N GLU A 173 8.90 -15.75 -12.32
CA GLU A 173 8.87 -17.20 -12.62
C GLU A 173 7.74 -17.95 -11.92
N LYS A 174 7.19 -17.36 -10.85
CA LYS A 174 6.11 -17.90 -10.04
C LYS A 174 4.89 -17.00 -10.14
N LEU A 175 3.72 -17.60 -9.95
CA LEU A 175 2.43 -16.94 -9.93
C LEU A 175 1.68 -17.34 -8.66
N ALA A 176 1.15 -16.35 -7.96
CA ALA A 176 0.24 -16.54 -6.84
C ALA A 176 -1.20 -16.62 -7.38
N PRO A 177 -1.89 -17.78 -7.32
CA PRO A 177 -3.28 -17.89 -7.75
C PRO A 177 -4.23 -17.08 -6.84
N ALA A 178 -5.51 -17.04 -7.21
CA ALA A 178 -6.56 -16.47 -6.37
C ALA A 178 -6.51 -17.08 -4.96
N ASP A 179 -6.69 -16.22 -3.95
CA ASP A 179 -6.69 -16.57 -2.52
C ASP A 179 -5.40 -17.24 -2.00
N TRP A 180 -4.30 -17.17 -2.75
CA TRP A 180 -3.01 -17.73 -2.34
C TRP A 180 -2.55 -17.15 -1.01
N GLN A 181 -2.09 -18.03 -0.12
CA GLN A 181 -1.51 -17.69 1.19
C GLN A 181 -0.03 -18.11 1.27
N PRO A 182 0.80 -17.40 2.07
CA PRO A 182 2.18 -17.81 2.32
C PRO A 182 2.29 -19.27 2.78
N GLY A 183 3.19 -20.03 2.16
CA GLY A 183 3.38 -21.46 2.41
C GLY A 183 2.53 -22.39 1.53
N GLN A 184 1.57 -21.88 0.77
CA GLN A 184 0.89 -22.65 -0.28
C GLN A 184 1.74 -22.73 -1.55
N PRO A 185 1.62 -23.81 -2.35
CA PRO A 185 2.39 -23.96 -3.57
C PRO A 185 2.07 -22.84 -4.57
N GLU A 186 3.11 -22.19 -5.10
CA GLU A 186 2.96 -21.23 -6.19
C GLU A 186 2.88 -21.96 -7.54
N ASN A 187 2.20 -21.36 -8.51
CA ASN A 187 2.20 -21.89 -9.88
C ASN A 187 3.47 -21.45 -10.61
N THR A 188 4.24 -22.39 -11.15
CA THR A 188 5.35 -22.04 -12.06
C THR A 188 4.78 -21.40 -13.34
N GLY A 189 5.37 -20.30 -13.81
CA GLY A 189 4.92 -19.57 -15.00
C GLY A 189 4.80 -20.44 -16.26
N ASN A 190 5.59 -21.51 -16.36
CA ASN A 190 5.46 -22.51 -17.43
C ASN A 190 4.13 -23.27 -17.42
N LYS A 191 3.55 -23.57 -16.24
CA LYS A 191 2.26 -24.26 -16.14
C LYS A 191 1.09 -23.36 -16.57
N VAL A 192 1.17 -22.06 -16.34
CA VAL A 192 0.15 -21.11 -16.79
C VAL A 192 0.26 -20.82 -18.28
N ARG A 193 1.49 -20.69 -18.82
CA ARG A 193 1.70 -20.63 -20.29
C ARG A 193 1.18 -21.90 -20.97
N HIS A 194 1.39 -23.06 -20.38
CA HIS A 194 0.87 -24.33 -20.89
C HIS A 194 -0.66 -24.42 -20.78
N PHE A 195 -1.25 -23.98 -19.67
CA PHE A 195 -2.71 -23.90 -19.51
C PHE A 195 -3.36 -22.94 -20.51
N LEU A 196 -2.79 -21.75 -20.70
CA LEU A 196 -3.22 -20.79 -21.72
C LEU A 196 -3.08 -21.34 -23.14
N ALA A 197 -1.96 -22.02 -23.44
CA ALA A 197 -1.75 -22.69 -24.72
C ALA A 197 -2.79 -23.80 -24.98
N CYS A 198 -3.15 -24.58 -23.95
CA CYS A 198 -4.21 -25.59 -24.03
C CYS A 198 -5.60 -24.98 -24.28
N LEU A 199 -5.88 -23.78 -23.76
CA LEU A 199 -7.15 -23.08 -24.00
C LEU A 199 -7.24 -22.45 -25.40
N THR A 200 -6.10 -22.06 -25.98
CA THR A 200 -6.07 -21.52 -27.35
C THR A 200 -5.96 -22.59 -28.43
N ASP A 201 -5.60 -23.83 -28.07
CA ASP A 201 -5.33 -24.91 -29.02
C ASP A 201 -5.94 -26.25 -28.54
N ILE A 202 -7.20 -26.52 -28.94
CA ILE A 202 -8.00 -27.70 -28.56
C ILE A 202 -7.29 -29.05 -28.78
N LYS A 203 -6.29 -29.12 -29.67
CA LYS A 203 -5.54 -30.35 -29.97
C LYS A 203 -4.49 -30.71 -28.91
N VAL A 204 -3.99 -29.75 -28.12
CA VAL A 204 -2.96 -30.03 -27.10
C VAL A 204 -3.56 -30.75 -25.89
N CYS A 205 -4.87 -30.56 -25.64
CA CYS A 205 -5.56 -31.13 -24.48
C CYS A 205 -5.76 -32.67 -24.54
N GLN A 206 -5.52 -33.33 -25.69
CA GLN A 206 -5.78 -34.77 -25.88
C GLN A 206 -4.55 -35.68 -25.74
N SER A 207 -3.40 -35.16 -25.28
CA SER A 207 -2.16 -35.97 -25.15
C SER A 207 -1.58 -36.05 -23.73
N CYS A 208 -2.41 -35.80 -22.71
CA CYS A 208 -2.11 -36.10 -21.30
C CYS A 208 -2.85 -37.36 -20.83
#